data_AF-A0A1A8VK53-F1
#
_entry.id   AF-A0A1A8VK53-F1
#
_cell.length_a   1.000
_cell.length_b   1.000
_cell.length_c   1.000
_cell.angle_alpha   90.00
_cell.angle_beta   90.00
_cell.angle_gamma   90.00
#
_symmetry.space_group_name_H-M   'P 1'
#
loop_
_entity.id
_entity.type
_entity.pdbx_description
1 polymer ?
#
loop_
_entity_poly.entity_id
_entity_poly.type
_entity_poly.pdbx_seq_one_letter_code
_entity_poly.pdbx_strand_id
1 'polypeptide(L)'
;MAGTLLLSIFAIAFAALMWVILDKKREKHNTKKESKNKHHGKNQNQKKCNSNSGSGGKDREILKSKKKASIDASKNGSHVKTDMSNPQCSNNGPHVKPDLSNVPHVLFDRYITTLKGNNYPVSVCVNGKYGVVVVSCNNGNLQFHKIEKDSMNKTILTKKIDEVFSCMDMDEDGNRLVVVSELYSTLKIFKIEKSEQNIKNISLTLNGKTELHKKDVKYLYVHKNEYIITGSELEETEVKIWNLQGDLLKVVSIKQVYNNDYAISKTARFFGVACWSPDIKIFEIKVKENSFQNIEKVMDLKTNSGTKCLCFSDNEQKAFLIDKHGVLTTYNLNIRYKLQEESKILYKKDLKEYGFEDFSRMHLSGDSNLLIIISGCNVLILQQENLQLVNKIMDAHKCEINGVRAIPSSSLFLTWAFILKNKNSNNNLKGVQKEDTEIGVVLGSGGHTFEMLEILKLIKNRNIIFHFFYANNDPLSREKAENTLKNCRKNYFTIPRCRNVGESYIVAFYLESVCRIYSLSLSAKLLYNFADLFVVFSEHLQKKYKKAKFYGYLF
;
A
#
# COMPACT_ATOMS: atom_id res chain seq x y z
N MET A 1 -3.73 -43.33 30.22
CA MET A 1 -2.98 -42.05 30.21
C MET A 1 -1.52 -42.17 29.75
N ALA A 2 -0.82 -43.31 29.89
CA ALA A 2 0.59 -43.41 29.48
C ALA A 2 0.84 -43.29 27.95
N GLY A 3 -0.01 -43.89 27.10
CA GLY A 3 0.21 -43.94 25.65
C GLY A 3 0.18 -42.60 24.92
N THR A 4 -0.66 -41.66 25.36
CA THR A 4 -0.76 -40.30 24.78
C THR A 4 0.45 -39.43 25.13
N LEU A 5 1.06 -39.63 26.31
CA LEU A 5 2.30 -38.95 26.66
C LEU A 5 3.46 -39.45 25.76
N LEU A 6 3.57 -40.77 25.59
CA LEU A 6 4.55 -41.40 24.68
C LEU A 6 4.43 -40.89 23.24
N LEU A 7 3.21 -40.85 22.67
CA LEU A 7 3.00 -40.33 21.31
C LEU A 7 3.38 -38.85 21.14
N SER A 8 3.10 -38.00 22.14
CA SER A 8 3.53 -36.59 22.11
C SER A 8 5.05 -36.42 22.23
N ILE A 9 5.71 -37.22 23.07
CA ILE A 9 7.18 -37.24 23.22
C ILE A 9 7.84 -37.72 21.92
N PHE A 10 7.30 -38.78 21.29
CA PHE A 10 7.78 -39.25 19.98
C PHE A 10 7.59 -38.21 18.87
N ALA A 11 6.47 -37.49 18.84
CA ALA A 11 6.24 -36.43 17.84
C ALA A 11 7.25 -35.26 17.99
N ILE A 12 7.54 -34.84 19.23
CA ILE A 12 8.52 -33.79 19.52
C ILE A 12 9.95 -34.26 19.19
N ALA A 13 10.31 -35.48 19.59
CA ALA A 13 11.60 -36.08 19.26
C ALA A 13 11.80 -36.24 17.73
N PHE A 14 10.76 -36.62 17.00
CA PHE A 14 10.81 -36.74 15.54
C PHE A 14 10.92 -35.38 14.84
N ALA A 15 10.23 -34.34 15.34
CA ALA A 15 10.39 -32.98 14.85
C ALA A 15 11.80 -32.44 15.07
N ALA A 16 12.38 -32.67 16.25
CA ALA A 16 13.77 -32.31 16.56
C ALA A 16 14.77 -33.06 15.68
N LEU A 17 14.59 -34.37 15.48
CA LEU A 17 15.43 -35.19 14.60
C LEU A 17 15.35 -34.72 13.14
N MET A 18 14.15 -34.40 12.64
CA MET A 18 13.96 -33.83 11.30
C MET A 18 14.62 -32.46 11.15
N TRP A 19 14.56 -31.60 12.18
CA TRP A 19 15.25 -30.31 12.18
C TRP A 19 16.78 -30.48 12.08
N VAL A 20 17.37 -31.36 12.91
CA VAL A 20 18.82 -31.67 12.88
C VAL A 20 19.24 -32.30 11.53
N ILE A 21 18.41 -33.14 10.91
CA ILE A 21 18.68 -33.72 9.59
C ILE A 21 18.63 -32.65 8.48
N LEU A 22 17.68 -31.71 8.56
CA LEU A 22 17.56 -30.59 7.62
C LEU A 22 18.73 -29.61 7.76
N ASP A 23 19.20 -29.36 8.99
CA ASP A 23 20.31 -28.46 9.26
C ASP A 23 21.66 -29.06 8.82
N LYS A 24 21.92 -30.34 9.12
CA LYS A 24 23.07 -31.07 8.54
C LYS A 24 23.01 -31.16 7.00
N LYS A 25 21.82 -31.12 6.39
CA LYS A 25 21.68 -30.96 4.93
C LYS A 25 22.03 -29.55 4.47
N ARG A 26 21.69 -28.49 5.20
CA ARG A 26 22.11 -27.11 4.92
C ARG A 26 23.63 -26.96 5.00
N GLU A 27 24.28 -27.46 6.05
CA GLU A 27 25.74 -27.41 6.18
C GLU A 27 26.46 -28.15 5.04
N LYS A 28 25.99 -29.34 4.67
CA LYS A 28 26.52 -30.08 3.49
C LYS A 28 26.28 -29.34 2.16
N HIS A 29 25.28 -28.47 2.08
CA HIS A 29 25.03 -27.64 0.89
C HIS A 29 25.92 -26.38 0.86
N ASN A 30 26.20 -25.79 2.01
CA ASN A 30 27.07 -24.62 2.15
C ASN A 30 28.55 -24.99 1.96
N THR A 31 29.03 -26.06 2.61
CA THR A 31 30.39 -26.59 2.40
C THR A 31 30.65 -27.02 0.95
N LYS A 32 29.64 -27.52 0.21
CA LYS A 32 29.73 -27.77 -1.24
C LYS A 32 29.72 -26.50 -2.11
N LYS A 33 29.19 -25.38 -1.62
CA LYS A 33 29.33 -24.06 -2.30
C LYS A 33 30.73 -23.48 -2.07
N GLU A 34 31.25 -23.56 -0.85
CA GLU A 34 32.59 -23.05 -0.52
C GLU A 34 33.72 -23.83 -1.20
N SER A 35 33.60 -25.16 -1.31
CA SER A 35 34.60 -25.97 -2.04
C SER A 35 34.61 -25.70 -3.54
N LYS A 36 33.44 -25.39 -4.15
CA LYS A 36 33.37 -24.91 -5.54
C LYS A 36 34.01 -23.53 -5.72
N ASN A 37 33.77 -22.59 -4.79
CA ASN A 37 34.40 -21.26 -4.86
C ASN A 37 35.93 -21.31 -4.65
N LYS A 38 36.44 -22.24 -3.81
CA LYS A 38 37.90 -22.42 -3.63
C LYS A 38 38.62 -23.01 -4.84
N HIS A 39 37.92 -23.67 -5.77
CA HIS A 39 38.51 -24.19 -7.02
C HIS A 39 38.54 -23.21 -8.20
N HIS A 40 37.91 -22.04 -8.09
CA HIS A 40 38.05 -20.95 -9.09
C HIS A 40 39.00 -19.82 -8.63
N GLY A 41 39.49 -19.84 -7.39
CA GLY A 41 40.42 -18.84 -6.84
C GLY A 41 41.92 -19.16 -6.98
N LYS A 42 42.30 -20.24 -7.66
CA LYS A 42 43.71 -20.67 -7.82
C LYS A 42 44.13 -20.76 -9.29
N ASN A 43 44.14 -19.63 -9.98
CA ASN A 43 44.88 -19.48 -11.25
C ASN A 43 45.07 -18.00 -11.66
N GLN A 44 45.65 -17.18 -10.78
CA GLN A 44 46.28 -15.89 -11.09
C GLN A 44 47.02 -15.36 -9.85
N ASN A 45 48.32 -15.64 -9.77
CA ASN A 45 49.38 -14.81 -9.12
C ASN A 45 50.64 -15.65 -8.83
N GLN A 46 51.40 -15.93 -9.89
CA GLN A 46 52.83 -16.22 -9.79
C GLN A 46 53.54 -15.75 -11.06
N LYS A 47 54.02 -14.49 -11.06
CA LYS A 47 55.22 -14.08 -11.82
C LYS A 47 55.79 -12.73 -11.33
N LYS A 48 56.79 -12.89 -10.45
CA LYS A 48 58.03 -12.10 -10.28
C LYS A 48 57.98 -10.60 -9.91
N CYS A 49 58.92 -10.30 -9.02
CA CYS A 49 59.20 -9.00 -8.41
C CYS A 49 60.26 -8.18 -9.17
N ASN A 50 60.49 -6.96 -8.66
CA ASN A 50 61.74 -6.19 -8.63
C ASN A 50 62.29 -5.51 -9.91
N SER A 51 62.16 -4.17 -9.93
CA SER A 51 63.29 -3.20 -9.99
C SER A 51 62.73 -1.78 -9.74
N ASN A 52 63.14 -1.06 -8.69
CA ASN A 52 64.33 -0.20 -8.54
C ASN A 52 64.29 1.17 -9.27
N SER A 53 64.33 2.24 -8.46
CA SER A 53 65.03 3.53 -8.66
C SER A 53 64.97 4.28 -10.01
N GLY A 54 64.56 5.55 -10.00
CA GLY A 54 64.80 6.48 -11.11
C GLY A 54 64.30 7.90 -10.84
N SER A 55 65.22 8.83 -10.59
CA SER A 55 64.97 10.27 -10.34
C SER A 55 64.73 11.07 -11.63
N GLY A 56 64.06 12.24 -11.47
CA GLY A 56 63.88 13.26 -12.51
C GLY A 56 62.40 13.59 -12.74
N GLY A 57 61.86 14.78 -12.49
CA GLY A 57 62.47 16.06 -12.12
C GLY A 57 62.19 17.11 -13.19
N LYS A 58 61.30 18.06 -12.89
CA LYS A 58 61.35 19.50 -13.25
C LYS A 58 60.05 20.25 -12.87
N ASP A 59 60.24 21.24 -12.02
CA ASP A 59 59.73 22.62 -12.11
C ASP A 59 58.21 22.88 -12.26
N ARG A 60 57.57 23.32 -11.17
CA ARG A 60 57.40 24.78 -10.89
C ARG A 60 56.71 25.08 -9.55
N GLU A 61 57.51 25.52 -8.59
CA GLU A 61 57.10 26.52 -7.58
C GLU A 61 57.48 27.93 -8.13
N ILE A 62 57.03 29.09 -7.62
CA ILE A 62 56.19 29.45 -6.45
C ILE A 62 55.39 30.74 -6.82
N LEU A 63 54.25 31.11 -6.20
CA LEU A 63 54.21 32.04 -5.05
C LEU A 63 52.81 32.13 -4.40
N LYS A 64 52.78 32.14 -3.07
CA LYS A 64 51.63 32.58 -2.24
C LYS A 64 51.80 34.08 -1.92
N SER A 65 50.73 34.87 -1.82
CA SER A 65 50.56 35.74 -0.64
C SER A 65 49.17 36.34 -0.43
N LYS A 66 48.77 36.28 0.84
CA LYS A 66 47.70 36.96 1.59
C LYS A 66 47.35 38.39 1.12
N LYS A 67 46.08 38.79 1.35
CA LYS A 67 45.77 39.97 2.17
C LYS A 67 44.38 39.91 2.83
N LYS A 68 44.29 40.48 4.04
CA LYS A 68 43.07 40.83 4.81
C LYS A 68 42.89 42.35 4.76
N ALA A 69 41.65 42.83 4.72
CA ALA A 69 41.09 44.12 5.18
C ALA A 69 39.77 44.31 4.40
N SER A 70 38.57 44.49 4.94
CA SER A 70 38.02 45.29 6.06
C SER A 70 37.67 46.74 5.69
N ILE A 71 36.39 47.08 5.88
CA ILE A 71 35.81 48.43 6.02
C ILE A 71 35.77 49.27 4.72
N ASP A 72 34.57 49.58 4.23
CA ASP A 72 33.98 50.89 4.53
C ASP A 72 32.46 50.96 4.30
N ALA A 73 31.81 51.95 4.90
CA ALA A 73 30.38 52.21 4.79
C ALA A 73 30.12 53.59 4.17
N SER A 74 29.00 53.76 3.47
CA SER A 74 28.46 55.09 3.17
C SER A 74 26.97 55.16 3.50
N LYS A 75 26.63 56.14 4.32
CA LYS A 75 25.26 56.56 4.60
C LYS A 75 24.83 57.54 3.50
N ASN A 76 23.53 57.59 3.22
CA ASN A 76 22.85 58.88 3.10
C ASN A 76 21.41 58.72 3.59
N GLY A 77 20.97 59.67 4.40
CA GLY A 77 19.60 59.75 4.90
C GLY A 77 19.23 61.20 5.09
N SER A 78 17.93 61.49 5.05
CA SER A 78 17.36 62.79 5.38
C SER A 78 16.21 62.60 6.37
N HIS A 79 16.21 63.41 7.43
CA HIS A 79 15.20 63.44 8.50
C HIS A 79 13.86 64.00 7.99
N VAL A 80 12.73 63.88 8.71
CA VAL A 80 12.23 64.73 9.83
C VAL A 80 11.26 63.87 10.69
N LYS A 81 11.55 63.54 11.97
CA LYS A 81 11.10 64.20 13.25
C LYS A 81 9.57 64.16 13.51
N THR A 82 9.09 63.27 14.40
CA THR A 82 8.79 63.43 15.88
C THR A 82 7.49 64.20 16.17
N ASP A 83 6.55 63.76 17.03
CA ASP A 83 6.69 63.56 18.49
C ASP A 83 5.58 62.67 19.14
N MET A 84 5.71 62.39 20.45
CA MET A 84 4.83 61.54 21.27
C MET A 84 3.90 62.34 22.21
N SER A 85 2.67 61.84 22.46
CA SER A 85 1.96 62.04 23.74
C SER A 85 0.78 61.07 23.95
N ASN A 86 0.76 60.33 25.07
CA ASN A 86 -0.42 59.58 25.55
C ASN A 86 -1.46 60.51 26.21
N PRO A 87 -2.71 60.06 26.33
CA PRO A 87 -3.26 59.86 27.69
C PRO A 87 -4.03 58.53 27.89
N GLN A 88 -4.48 58.27 29.12
CA GLN A 88 -4.84 56.95 29.67
C GLN A 88 -6.35 56.59 29.64
N CYS A 89 -6.59 55.27 29.66
CA CYS A 89 -7.66 54.52 30.36
C CYS A 89 -9.15 54.93 30.30
N SER A 90 -9.98 53.98 29.83
CA SER A 90 -11.12 53.47 30.62
C SER A 90 -11.51 52.04 30.22
N ASN A 91 -11.74 51.17 31.19
CA ASN A 91 -12.35 49.84 30.97
C ASN A 91 -13.89 49.98 30.95
N ASN A 92 -14.55 49.23 30.06
CA ASN A 92 -15.75 48.39 30.30
C ASN A 92 -16.52 48.13 28.99
N GLY A 93 -16.57 46.87 28.55
CA GLY A 93 -17.31 46.42 27.36
C GLY A 93 -17.13 44.92 27.13
N PRO A 94 -18.12 44.18 26.62
CA PRO A 94 -18.20 42.73 26.82
C PRO A 94 -17.19 41.91 26.00
N HIS A 95 -16.72 40.81 26.60
CA HIS A 95 -15.96 39.77 25.91
C HIS A 95 -16.79 39.11 24.80
N VAL A 96 -16.61 39.56 23.56
CA VAL A 96 -17.04 38.81 22.37
C VAL A 96 -15.94 37.81 22.03
N LYS A 97 -16.25 36.51 22.08
CA LYS A 97 -15.37 35.46 21.55
C LYS A 97 -15.21 35.72 20.04
N PRO A 98 -13.99 35.65 19.46
CA PRO A 98 -13.85 35.75 18.01
C PRO A 98 -14.57 34.56 17.36
N ASP A 99 -15.61 34.88 16.59
CA ASP A 99 -16.33 33.89 15.81
C ASP A 99 -15.41 33.38 14.70
N LEU A 100 -15.11 32.09 14.72
CA LEU A 100 -14.25 31.43 13.75
C LEU A 100 -14.99 31.03 12.46
N SER A 101 -16.19 31.57 12.24
CA SER A 101 -16.95 31.46 10.99
C SER A 101 -16.99 32.79 10.24
N ASN A 102 -16.04 32.99 9.32
CA ASN A 102 -16.17 33.74 8.05
C ASN A 102 -14.79 33.97 7.40
N VAL A 103 -14.23 32.90 6.83
CA VAL A 103 -13.35 33.05 5.66
C VAL A 103 -14.26 32.91 4.44
N PRO A 104 -14.27 33.85 3.48
CA PRO A 104 -15.19 33.78 2.35
C PRO A 104 -14.89 32.55 1.47
N HIS A 105 -15.85 31.62 1.41
CA HIS A 105 -15.81 30.41 0.57
C HIS A 105 -15.93 30.78 -0.91
N VAL A 106 -14.82 31.20 -1.53
CA VAL A 106 -14.77 31.60 -2.94
C VAL A 106 -13.56 30.94 -3.61
N LEU A 107 -13.75 29.74 -4.20
CA LEU A 107 -13.18 29.33 -5.49
C LEU A 107 -13.45 27.86 -5.90
N PHE A 108 -13.75 26.92 -4.99
CA PHE A 108 -13.70 25.47 -5.30
C PHE A 108 -14.93 24.60 -4.95
N ASP A 109 -16.04 25.16 -4.47
CA ASP A 109 -17.19 24.39 -3.95
C ASP A 109 -18.13 23.77 -4.99
N ARG A 110 -17.74 23.72 -6.27
CA ARG A 110 -18.52 23.00 -7.29
C ARG A 110 -18.10 21.54 -7.36
N TYR A 111 -18.81 20.70 -6.61
CA TYR A 111 -18.99 19.30 -7.01
C TYR A 111 -19.50 19.29 -8.47
N ILE A 112 -18.68 18.77 -9.37
CA ILE A 112 -18.96 18.80 -10.81
C ILE A 112 -19.92 17.67 -11.19
N THR A 113 -19.57 16.43 -10.87
CA THR A 113 -20.31 15.24 -11.32
C THR A 113 -19.87 14.00 -10.54
N THR A 114 -20.67 12.93 -10.63
CA THR A 114 -20.29 11.57 -10.21
C THR A 114 -20.32 10.67 -11.43
N LEU A 115 -19.28 9.84 -11.58
CA LEU A 115 -19.21 8.78 -12.58
C LEU A 115 -20.11 7.60 -12.14
N LYS A 116 -21.41 7.73 -12.43
CA LYS A 116 -22.46 6.75 -12.09
C LYS A 116 -22.22 5.39 -12.76
N GLY A 117 -22.75 4.33 -12.16
CA GLY A 117 -22.70 2.95 -12.68
C GLY A 117 -21.63 2.05 -12.05
N ASN A 118 -20.87 2.57 -11.07
CA ASN A 118 -19.82 1.84 -10.38
C ASN A 118 -20.23 1.55 -8.92
N ASN A 119 -20.68 0.32 -8.67
CA ASN A 119 -21.25 -0.12 -7.38
C ASN A 119 -20.33 -1.07 -6.58
N TYR A 120 -19.10 -1.28 -7.05
CA TYR A 120 -18.08 -2.16 -6.47
C TYR A 120 -16.78 -1.35 -6.29
N PRO A 121 -15.74 -1.89 -5.63
CA PRO A 121 -14.41 -1.27 -5.63
C PRO A 121 -13.97 -0.94 -7.06
N VAL A 122 -13.20 0.15 -7.18
CA VAL A 122 -12.73 0.66 -8.48
C VAL A 122 -11.24 0.92 -8.50
N SER A 123 -10.66 0.65 -9.66
CA SER A 123 -9.33 1.08 -10.09
C SER A 123 -9.49 2.16 -11.14
N VAL A 124 -8.68 3.23 -11.05
CA VAL A 124 -8.86 4.45 -11.87
C VAL A 124 -7.51 4.96 -12.39
N CYS A 125 -7.43 5.28 -13.69
CA CYS A 125 -6.35 6.09 -14.27
C CYS A 125 -6.90 7.24 -15.13
N VAL A 126 -6.03 8.20 -15.45
CA VAL A 126 -6.38 9.41 -16.20
C VAL A 126 -5.30 9.71 -17.23
N ASN A 127 -5.69 10.02 -18.47
CA ASN A 127 -4.76 10.49 -19.50
C ASN A 127 -5.05 11.96 -19.85
N GLY A 128 -4.00 12.79 -19.77
CA GLY A 128 -4.08 14.23 -20.03
C GLY A 128 -4.29 14.61 -21.50
N LYS A 129 -3.73 13.83 -22.44
CA LYS A 129 -3.77 14.12 -23.88
C LYS A 129 -5.19 14.09 -24.46
N TYR A 130 -6.08 13.29 -23.88
CA TYR A 130 -7.48 13.14 -24.32
C TYR A 130 -8.54 13.57 -23.30
N GLY A 131 -8.15 13.95 -22.08
CA GLY A 131 -9.09 14.23 -20.99
C GLY A 131 -9.93 13.00 -20.62
N VAL A 132 -9.33 11.81 -20.71
CA VAL A 132 -10.03 10.53 -20.51
C VAL A 132 -9.72 9.97 -19.14
N VAL A 133 -10.76 9.64 -18.40
CA VAL A 133 -10.72 8.83 -17.17
C VAL A 133 -11.10 7.39 -17.53
N VAL A 134 -10.28 6.43 -17.12
CA VAL A 134 -10.59 5.01 -17.24
C VAL A 134 -10.93 4.48 -15.86
N VAL A 135 -12.04 3.75 -15.75
CA VAL A 135 -12.52 3.15 -14.50
C VAL A 135 -12.75 1.66 -14.75
N SER A 136 -12.09 0.79 -14.00
CA SER A 136 -12.51 -0.61 -13.86
C SER A 136 -13.23 -0.78 -12.53
N CYS A 137 -14.25 -1.62 -12.54
CA CYS A 137 -15.10 -1.93 -11.42
C CYS A 137 -15.00 -3.45 -11.16
N ASN A 138 -15.01 -3.90 -9.89
CA ASN A 138 -14.84 -5.34 -9.56
C ASN A 138 -16.00 -6.26 -10.04
N ASN A 139 -16.92 -5.75 -10.87
CA ASN A 139 -17.87 -6.53 -11.66
C ASN A 139 -17.36 -6.87 -13.09
N GLY A 140 -16.07 -6.66 -13.37
CA GLY A 140 -15.46 -7.00 -14.66
C GLY A 140 -15.78 -6.04 -15.81
N ASN A 141 -16.24 -4.82 -15.51
CA ASN A 141 -16.48 -3.79 -16.52
C ASN A 141 -15.37 -2.73 -16.49
N LEU A 142 -14.93 -2.35 -17.68
CA LEU A 142 -14.01 -1.26 -17.94
C LEU A 142 -14.75 -0.14 -18.68
N GLN A 143 -14.76 1.07 -18.12
CA GLN A 143 -15.46 2.24 -18.64
C GLN A 143 -14.47 3.36 -18.96
N PHE A 144 -14.63 3.98 -20.13
CA PHE A 144 -13.88 5.15 -20.55
C PHE A 144 -14.81 6.36 -20.55
N HIS A 145 -14.46 7.38 -19.78
CA HIS A 145 -15.23 8.61 -19.62
C HIS A 145 -14.41 9.79 -20.14
N LYS A 146 -14.97 10.59 -21.05
CA LYS A 146 -14.41 11.89 -21.42
C LYS A 146 -14.87 12.94 -20.42
N ILE A 147 -13.95 13.79 -19.98
CA ILE A 147 -14.28 15.02 -19.27
C ILE A 147 -14.11 16.17 -20.27
N GLU A 148 -15.21 16.87 -20.54
CA GLU A 148 -15.26 18.00 -21.46
C GLU A 148 -14.96 19.31 -20.73
N LYS A 149 -14.59 20.37 -21.46
CA LYS A 149 -14.16 21.65 -20.87
C LYS A 149 -15.22 22.27 -19.96
N ASP A 150 -16.49 22.11 -20.31
CA ASP A 150 -17.63 22.61 -19.54
C ASP A 150 -17.96 21.72 -18.32
N SER A 151 -17.02 20.87 -17.90
CA SER A 151 -17.15 19.95 -16.76
C SER A 151 -18.24 18.87 -16.94
N MET A 152 -18.80 18.75 -18.13
CA MET A 152 -19.64 17.64 -18.57
C MET A 152 -18.82 16.34 -18.65
N ASN A 153 -19.43 15.21 -18.27
CA ASN A 153 -18.85 13.89 -18.44
C ASN A 153 -19.65 13.02 -19.41
N LYS A 154 -18.95 12.27 -20.26
CA LYS A 154 -19.57 11.38 -21.24
C LYS A 154 -18.86 10.03 -21.28
N THR A 155 -19.59 8.96 -21.00
CA THR A 155 -19.11 7.59 -21.25
C THR A 155 -18.90 7.40 -22.74
N ILE A 156 -17.66 7.20 -23.17
CA ILE A 156 -17.28 6.98 -24.58
C ILE A 156 -17.45 5.50 -24.94
N LEU A 157 -16.99 4.62 -24.05
CA LEU A 157 -16.91 3.18 -24.27
C LEU A 157 -17.10 2.46 -22.93
N THR A 158 -17.95 1.44 -22.91
CA THR A 158 -18.02 0.44 -21.84
C THR A 158 -17.68 -0.90 -22.45
N LYS A 159 -16.70 -1.61 -21.89
CA LYS A 159 -16.32 -2.96 -22.32
C LYS A 159 -16.34 -3.92 -21.14
N LYS A 160 -17.08 -5.02 -21.29
CA LYS A 160 -17.08 -6.13 -20.34
C LYS A 160 -15.87 -7.01 -20.63
N ILE A 161 -15.05 -7.25 -19.61
CA ILE A 161 -13.82 -8.06 -19.66
C ILE A 161 -13.94 -9.30 -18.76
N ASP A 162 -14.90 -9.34 -17.84
CA ASP A 162 -15.16 -10.46 -16.92
C ASP A 162 -13.97 -10.81 -16.00
N GLU A 163 -13.18 -9.79 -15.66
CA GLU A 163 -12.00 -9.91 -14.80
C GLU A 163 -11.81 -8.67 -13.93
N VAL A 164 -11.28 -8.85 -12.72
CA VAL A 164 -11.04 -7.78 -11.75
C VAL A 164 -9.59 -7.30 -11.85
N PHE A 165 -9.38 -5.98 -11.80
CA PHE A 165 -8.06 -5.35 -11.90
C PHE A 165 -7.71 -4.55 -10.65
N SER A 166 -6.59 -4.89 -10.00
CA SER A 166 -6.13 -4.28 -8.75
C SER A 166 -5.53 -2.87 -8.95
N CYS A 167 -4.97 -2.62 -10.13
CA CYS A 167 -4.47 -1.32 -10.55
C CYS A 167 -4.43 -1.21 -12.09
N MET A 168 -4.40 0.03 -12.58
CA MET A 168 -4.30 0.35 -14.00
C MET A 168 -3.54 1.65 -14.23
N ASP A 169 -2.95 1.78 -15.41
CA ASP A 169 -2.39 3.02 -15.90
C ASP A 169 -2.43 3.09 -17.43
N MET A 170 -2.42 4.30 -17.99
CA MET A 170 -2.50 4.54 -19.43
C MET A 170 -1.35 5.43 -19.88
N ASP A 171 -0.66 5.05 -20.95
CA ASP A 171 0.51 5.78 -21.43
C ASP A 171 0.19 7.23 -21.79
N GLU A 172 1.19 8.11 -21.76
CA GLU A 172 1.02 9.55 -22.05
C GLU A 172 0.37 9.79 -23.42
N ASP A 173 0.73 8.98 -24.41
CA ASP A 173 0.15 9.02 -25.75
C ASP A 173 -1.25 8.37 -25.85
N GLY A 174 -1.75 7.72 -24.79
CA GLY A 174 -3.04 7.05 -24.71
C GLY A 174 -3.24 5.93 -25.74
N ASN A 175 -2.16 5.30 -26.19
CA ASN A 175 -2.17 4.18 -27.13
C ASN A 175 -2.34 2.82 -26.43
N ARG A 176 -2.03 2.74 -25.13
CA ARG A 176 -1.93 1.50 -24.35
C ARG A 176 -2.53 1.69 -22.96
N LEU A 177 -3.52 0.89 -22.64
CA LEU A 177 -3.98 0.70 -21.25
C LEU A 177 -3.28 -0.55 -20.69
N VAL A 178 -2.57 -0.38 -19.58
CA VAL A 178 -1.96 -1.47 -18.82
C VAL A 178 -2.79 -1.69 -17.55
N VAL A 179 -3.08 -2.94 -17.23
CA VAL A 179 -3.80 -3.34 -16.02
C VAL A 179 -3.12 -4.54 -15.36
N VAL A 180 -3.31 -4.70 -14.06
CA VAL A 180 -2.89 -5.92 -13.33
C VAL A 180 -4.13 -6.70 -12.90
N SER A 181 -4.19 -7.98 -13.27
CA SER A 181 -5.22 -8.92 -12.80
C SER A 181 -5.12 -9.12 -11.29
N GLU A 182 -6.20 -8.86 -10.55
CA GLU A 182 -6.22 -8.98 -9.09
C GLU A 182 -6.00 -10.43 -8.65
N LEU A 183 -6.64 -11.40 -9.32
CA LEU A 183 -6.58 -12.82 -8.96
C LEU A 183 -5.23 -13.47 -9.25
N TYR A 184 -4.55 -13.06 -10.33
CA TYR A 184 -3.34 -13.71 -10.81
C TYR A 184 -2.05 -12.91 -10.60
N SER A 185 -2.16 -11.63 -10.19
CA SER A 185 -1.02 -10.71 -10.11
C SER A 185 -0.23 -10.65 -11.44
N THR A 186 -0.92 -10.68 -12.59
CA THR A 186 -0.30 -10.66 -13.94
C THR A 186 -0.65 -9.41 -14.74
N LEU A 187 0.27 -8.97 -15.61
CA LEU A 187 0.06 -7.85 -16.54
C LEU A 187 -0.92 -8.22 -17.66
N LYS A 188 -1.83 -7.31 -18.01
CA LYS A 188 -2.52 -7.30 -19.30
C LYS A 188 -2.37 -5.93 -19.96
N ILE A 189 -2.14 -5.94 -21.27
CA ILE A 189 -1.95 -4.72 -22.06
C ILE A 189 -2.97 -4.71 -23.18
N PHE A 190 -3.77 -3.65 -23.22
CA PHE A 190 -4.74 -3.38 -24.28
C PHE A 190 -4.24 -2.25 -25.16
N LYS A 191 -4.18 -2.48 -26.47
CA LYS A 191 -4.03 -1.43 -27.47
C LYS A 191 -5.34 -0.65 -27.57
N ILE A 192 -5.23 0.65 -27.70
CA ILE A 192 -6.36 1.58 -27.78
C ILE A 192 -6.53 2.04 -29.23
N GLU A 193 -7.69 1.74 -29.81
CA GLU A 193 -8.08 2.17 -31.16
C GLU A 193 -8.81 3.51 -31.07
N LYS A 194 -8.36 4.49 -31.85
CA LYS A 194 -8.81 5.88 -31.78
C LYS A 194 -9.45 6.35 -33.07
N SER A 195 -10.35 7.32 -32.96
CA SER A 195 -10.91 8.09 -34.08
C SER A 195 -11.10 9.53 -33.61
N GLU A 196 -10.49 10.50 -34.30
CA GLU A 196 -10.75 11.94 -34.13
C GLU A 196 -10.84 12.39 -32.65
N GLN A 197 -9.79 12.07 -31.87
CA GLN A 197 -9.66 12.39 -30.43
C GLN A 197 -10.60 11.63 -29.47
N ASN A 198 -11.31 10.60 -29.91
CA ASN A 198 -12.07 9.67 -29.07
C ASN A 198 -11.51 8.25 -29.13
N ILE A 199 -11.72 7.49 -28.04
CA ILE A 199 -11.43 6.06 -27.98
C ILE A 199 -12.61 5.32 -28.62
N LYS A 200 -12.34 4.55 -29.67
CA LYS A 200 -13.35 3.78 -30.41
C LYS A 200 -13.51 2.37 -29.83
N ASN A 201 -12.39 1.72 -29.51
CA ASN A 201 -12.34 0.33 -29.05
C ASN A 201 -10.99 0.05 -28.37
N ILE A 202 -10.88 -1.09 -27.72
CA ILE A 202 -9.61 -1.63 -27.20
C ILE A 202 -9.43 -3.10 -27.60
N SER A 203 -8.20 -3.51 -27.88
CA SER A 203 -7.83 -4.87 -28.27
C SER A 203 -6.70 -5.42 -27.40
N LEU A 204 -6.89 -6.62 -26.84
CA LEU A 204 -5.90 -7.25 -25.96
C LEU A 204 -4.64 -7.60 -26.77
N THR A 205 -3.49 -7.09 -26.33
CA THR A 205 -2.18 -7.26 -27.00
C THR A 205 -1.24 -8.15 -26.19
N LEU A 206 -1.24 -8.03 -24.86
CA LEU A 206 -0.53 -8.94 -23.96
C LEU A 206 -1.51 -9.55 -22.94
N ASN A 207 -1.46 -10.87 -22.80
CA ASN A 207 -2.03 -11.60 -21.66
C ASN A 207 -0.87 -12.25 -20.88
N GLY A 208 -0.36 -11.55 -19.88
CA GLY A 208 0.81 -11.94 -19.12
C GLY A 208 0.58 -13.22 -18.30
N LYS A 209 1.60 -14.06 -18.24
CA LYS A 209 1.60 -15.32 -17.47
C LYS A 209 2.54 -15.30 -16.26
N THR A 210 3.38 -14.27 -16.16
CA THR A 210 4.34 -14.08 -15.09
C THR A 210 3.68 -13.34 -13.93
N GLU A 211 3.68 -13.96 -12.75
CA GLU A 211 3.30 -13.31 -11.49
C GLU A 211 4.28 -12.16 -11.20
N LEU A 212 3.77 -10.94 -11.04
CA LEU A 212 4.57 -9.73 -10.89
C LEU A 212 5.13 -9.63 -9.47
N HIS A 213 4.25 -9.80 -8.49
CA HIS A 213 4.51 -9.69 -7.06
C HIS A 213 3.70 -10.75 -6.31
N LYS A 214 4.25 -11.23 -5.18
CA LYS A 214 3.60 -12.22 -4.30
C LYS A 214 2.56 -11.60 -3.37
N LYS A 215 2.66 -10.30 -3.18
CA LYS A 215 1.68 -9.43 -2.53
C LYS A 215 0.95 -8.62 -3.60
N ASP A 216 -0.20 -8.06 -3.24
CA ASP A 216 -1.03 -7.27 -4.14
C ASP A 216 -0.23 -6.15 -4.82
N VAL A 217 -0.37 -6.02 -6.14
CA VAL A 217 0.16 -4.86 -6.86
C VAL A 217 -0.79 -3.69 -6.64
N LYS A 218 -0.35 -2.68 -5.91
CA LYS A 218 -1.09 -1.43 -5.63
C LYS A 218 -0.59 -0.23 -6.44
N TYR A 219 0.61 -0.34 -7.01
CA TYR A 219 1.19 0.69 -7.87
C TYR A 219 1.56 0.13 -9.24
N LEU A 220 1.15 0.86 -10.27
CA LEU A 220 1.46 0.62 -11.66
C LEU A 220 1.71 1.97 -12.33
N TYR A 221 2.74 2.01 -13.17
CA TYR A 221 3.02 3.12 -14.08
C TYR A 221 3.45 2.58 -15.44
N VAL A 222 2.94 3.15 -16.53
CA VAL A 222 3.38 2.84 -17.90
C VAL A 222 3.98 4.06 -18.59
N HIS A 223 5.23 3.92 -19.04
CA HIS A 223 5.93 4.98 -19.76
C HIS A 223 5.78 4.81 -21.28
N LYS A 224 5.76 5.93 -22.02
CA LYS A 224 5.71 5.92 -23.51
C LYS A 224 6.89 5.17 -24.14
N ASN A 225 8.06 5.20 -23.51
CA ASN A 225 9.28 4.48 -23.94
C ASN A 225 9.29 2.99 -23.49
N GLU A 226 8.14 2.34 -23.59
CA GLU A 226 7.98 0.88 -23.57
C GLU A 226 8.46 0.13 -22.31
N TYR A 227 8.43 0.79 -21.15
CA TYR A 227 8.65 0.15 -19.86
C TYR A 227 7.49 0.41 -18.89
N ILE A 228 7.29 -0.56 -17.99
CA ILE A 228 6.27 -0.58 -16.96
C ILE A 228 6.96 -0.66 -15.60
N ILE A 229 6.51 0.10 -14.61
CA ILE A 229 6.97 0.02 -13.23
C ILE A 229 5.82 -0.51 -12.37
N THR A 230 6.10 -1.53 -11.55
CA THR A 230 5.14 -2.07 -10.58
C THR A 230 5.68 -1.99 -9.16
N GLY A 231 4.78 -1.72 -8.22
CA GLY A 231 5.04 -1.68 -6.79
C GLY A 231 3.94 -2.40 -6.01
N SER A 232 4.36 -3.09 -4.95
CA SER A 232 3.48 -3.88 -4.10
C SER A 232 3.41 -3.33 -2.68
N GLU A 233 2.37 -3.68 -1.95
CA GLU A 233 2.14 -3.21 -0.59
C GLU A 233 2.87 -4.04 0.48
N LEU A 234 2.82 -3.54 1.72
CA LEU A 234 3.31 -4.23 2.90
C LEU A 234 4.81 -4.56 2.75
N GLU A 235 5.20 -5.81 3.05
CA GLU A 235 6.57 -6.28 3.22
C GLU A 235 7.33 -6.52 1.89
N GLU A 236 6.67 -6.50 0.72
CA GLU A 236 7.34 -6.68 -0.57
C GLU A 236 8.00 -5.38 -1.03
N THR A 237 9.13 -5.03 -0.41
CA THR A 237 9.88 -3.78 -0.64
C THR A 237 10.75 -3.77 -1.91
N GLU A 238 10.27 -4.45 -2.95
CA GLU A 238 10.86 -4.46 -4.30
C GLU A 238 9.98 -3.67 -5.28
N VAL A 239 10.61 -2.76 -6.02
CA VAL A 239 10.02 -2.17 -7.23
C VAL A 239 10.55 -2.95 -8.43
N LYS A 240 9.65 -3.37 -9.32
CA LYS A 240 9.99 -4.20 -10.49
C LYS A 240 9.68 -3.44 -11.77
N ILE A 241 10.57 -3.58 -12.75
CA ILE A 241 10.51 -2.86 -14.02
C ILE A 241 10.47 -3.90 -15.13
N TRP A 242 9.52 -3.73 -16.05
CA TRP A 242 9.15 -4.71 -17.08
C TRP A 242 9.13 -4.06 -18.46
N ASN A 243 9.28 -4.85 -19.52
CA ASN A 243 8.98 -4.42 -20.89
C ASN A 243 7.49 -4.64 -21.21
N LEU A 244 7.06 -4.25 -22.42
CA LEU A 244 5.68 -4.49 -22.90
C LEU A 244 5.39 -5.93 -23.32
N GLN A 245 6.38 -6.83 -23.25
CA GLN A 245 6.22 -8.26 -23.47
C GLN A 245 5.95 -9.02 -22.16
N GLY A 246 6.13 -8.36 -21.00
CA GLY A 246 5.96 -8.93 -19.67
C GLY A 246 7.23 -9.55 -19.08
N ASP A 247 8.40 -9.31 -19.69
CA ASP A 247 9.70 -9.72 -19.19
C ASP A 247 10.24 -8.73 -18.16
N LEU A 248 10.90 -9.25 -17.13
CA LEU A 248 11.51 -8.47 -16.05
C LEU A 248 12.85 -7.86 -16.51
N LEU A 249 12.91 -6.54 -16.62
CA LEU A 249 14.11 -5.78 -16.96
C LEU A 249 15.00 -5.51 -15.73
N LYS A 250 14.40 -5.17 -14.59
CA LYS A 250 15.13 -4.78 -13.38
C LYS A 250 14.31 -4.99 -12.11
N VAL A 251 14.98 -5.37 -11.03
CA VAL A 251 14.47 -5.31 -9.65
C VAL A 251 15.24 -4.24 -8.89
N VAL A 252 14.52 -3.39 -8.16
CA VAL A 252 15.08 -2.35 -7.29
C VAL A 252 14.59 -2.59 -5.87
N SER A 253 15.47 -3.10 -5.01
CA SER A 253 15.17 -3.25 -3.59
C SER A 253 15.25 -1.89 -2.89
N ILE A 254 14.15 -1.48 -2.29
CA ILE A 254 14.04 -0.21 -1.55
C ILE A 254 14.74 -0.31 -0.17
N LYS A 255 14.95 -1.53 0.35
CA LYS A 255 15.62 -1.82 1.63
C LYS A 255 14.98 -1.09 2.81
N GLN A 256 13.68 -1.28 3.00
CA GLN A 256 12.85 -0.69 4.06
C GLN A 256 11.90 -1.77 4.62
N VAL A 257 11.06 -1.44 5.60
CA VAL A 257 10.19 -2.41 6.30
C VAL A 257 8.87 -2.64 5.56
N TYR A 258 8.16 -1.57 5.23
CA TYR A 258 6.95 -1.64 4.41
C TYR A 258 6.69 -0.37 3.59
N ASN A 259 6.04 -0.54 2.44
CA ASN A 259 5.68 0.53 1.50
C ASN A 259 4.27 1.08 1.83
N ASN A 260 4.09 2.40 1.77
CA ASN A 260 2.83 3.11 2.06
C ASN A 260 2.19 3.74 0.81
N ASP A 261 3.02 4.38 -0.01
CA ASP A 261 2.60 5.14 -1.20
C ASP A 261 3.75 5.25 -2.19
N TYR A 262 3.43 5.55 -3.45
CA TYR A 262 4.37 5.54 -4.56
C TYR A 262 4.20 6.79 -5.42
N ALA A 263 5.32 7.41 -5.78
CA ALA A 263 5.32 8.57 -6.66
C ALA A 263 6.35 8.44 -7.77
N ILE A 264 6.01 9.05 -8.90
CA ILE A 264 6.88 9.25 -10.05
C ILE A 264 6.75 10.69 -10.54
N SER A 265 7.83 11.27 -11.02
CA SER A 265 7.85 12.63 -11.55
C SER A 265 7.22 12.70 -12.94
N LYS A 266 6.82 13.89 -13.37
CA LYS A 266 6.06 14.12 -14.61
C LYS A 266 6.72 13.54 -15.86
N THR A 267 8.05 13.59 -15.96
CA THR A 267 8.81 13.04 -17.10
C THR A 267 9.33 11.62 -16.87
N ALA A 268 8.90 10.98 -15.77
CA ALA A 268 9.43 9.72 -15.25
C ALA A 268 10.95 9.73 -15.02
N ARG A 269 11.55 10.89 -14.76
CA ARG A 269 12.96 11.00 -14.37
C ARG A 269 13.21 10.47 -12.97
N PHE A 270 12.36 10.83 -12.01
CA PHE A 270 12.50 10.42 -10.62
C PHE A 270 11.34 9.53 -10.19
N PHE A 271 11.62 8.53 -9.35
CA PHE A 271 10.61 7.87 -8.54
C PHE A 271 11.06 7.74 -7.09
N GLY A 272 10.08 7.55 -6.21
CA GLY A 272 10.32 7.26 -4.79
C GLY A 272 9.16 6.48 -4.19
N VAL A 273 9.41 5.93 -3.00
CA VAL A 273 8.44 5.10 -2.26
C VAL A 273 8.35 5.67 -0.85
N ALA A 274 7.15 6.08 -0.44
CA ALA A 274 6.84 6.42 0.94
C ALA A 274 6.78 5.12 1.76
N CYS A 275 7.32 5.13 2.98
CA CYS A 275 7.51 3.92 3.77
C CYS A 275 7.54 4.20 5.27
N TRP A 276 7.58 3.14 6.08
CA TRP A 276 7.73 3.26 7.53
C TRP A 276 9.03 3.93 8.01
N SER A 277 10.09 3.94 7.19
CA SER A 277 11.39 4.51 7.55
C SER A 277 11.44 6.03 7.30
N PRO A 278 12.21 6.79 8.09
CA PRO A 278 12.40 8.23 7.88
C PRO A 278 13.26 8.57 6.65
N ASP A 279 14.11 7.65 6.19
CA ASP A 279 15.04 7.89 5.08
C ASP A 279 14.42 7.44 3.74
N ILE A 280 13.77 8.37 3.04
CA ILE A 280 13.15 8.13 1.73
C ILE A 280 14.19 8.21 0.62
N LYS A 281 14.37 7.11 -0.10
CA LYS A 281 15.32 7.00 -1.21
C LYS A 281 14.64 7.46 -2.50
N ILE A 282 15.25 8.43 -3.18
CA ILE A 282 14.82 8.88 -4.50
C ILE A 282 15.78 8.30 -5.55
N PHE A 283 15.20 7.79 -6.63
CA PHE A 283 15.89 7.09 -7.70
C PHE A 283 15.70 7.82 -9.02
N GLU A 284 16.76 7.92 -9.82
CA GLU A 284 16.72 8.42 -11.19
C GLU A 284 16.60 7.25 -12.18
N ILE A 285 15.62 7.32 -13.06
CA ILE A 285 15.43 6.40 -14.19
C ILE A 285 16.24 6.95 -15.36
N LYS A 286 17.19 6.17 -15.84
CA LYS A 286 18.01 6.52 -17.01
C LYS A 286 17.42 5.91 -18.26
N VAL A 287 17.16 6.76 -19.24
CA VAL A 287 16.66 6.43 -20.58
C VAL A 287 17.69 6.88 -21.61
N LYS A 288 17.95 6.06 -22.63
CA LYS A 288 18.80 6.40 -23.80
C LYS A 288 18.10 5.93 -25.06
N GLU A 289 18.08 6.75 -26.12
CA GLU A 289 17.48 6.37 -27.41
C GLU A 289 16.04 5.82 -27.28
N ASN A 290 15.24 6.45 -26.41
CA ASN A 290 13.87 6.02 -26.06
C ASN A 290 13.77 4.57 -25.54
N SER A 291 14.81 4.07 -24.88
CA SER A 291 14.82 2.76 -24.19
C SER A 291 15.21 2.91 -22.72
N PHE A 292 14.64 2.08 -21.84
CA PHE A 292 15.08 1.95 -20.46
C PHE A 292 16.53 1.43 -20.41
N GLN A 293 17.37 2.06 -19.59
CA GLN A 293 18.77 1.65 -19.41
C GLN A 293 19.04 1.13 -18.00
N ASN A 294 18.80 1.95 -16.98
CA ASN A 294 19.08 1.60 -15.59
C ASN A 294 18.28 2.48 -14.62
N ILE A 295 18.23 2.05 -13.36
CA ILE A 295 17.78 2.85 -12.23
C ILE A 295 18.92 2.96 -11.22
N GLU A 296 19.16 4.18 -10.74
CA GLU A 296 20.16 4.46 -9.71
C GLU A 296 19.56 5.32 -8.60
N LYS A 297 19.89 5.02 -7.34
CA LYS A 297 19.59 5.91 -6.23
C LYS A 297 20.42 7.19 -6.40
N VAL A 298 19.77 8.34 -6.33
CA VAL A 298 20.42 9.65 -6.49
C VAL A 298 20.44 10.49 -5.22
N MET A 299 19.44 10.39 -4.35
CA MET A 299 19.40 11.17 -3.11
C MET A 299 18.55 10.49 -2.02
N ASP A 300 18.73 10.95 -0.78
CA ASP A 300 17.87 10.61 0.36
C ASP A 300 17.17 11.87 0.87
N LEU A 301 15.88 11.75 1.21
CA LEU A 301 15.09 12.78 1.88
C LEU A 301 14.75 12.27 3.29
N LYS A 302 15.21 12.97 4.33
CA LYS A 302 15.19 12.49 5.72
C LYS A 302 14.07 13.17 6.53
N THR A 303 12.98 12.46 6.81
CA THR A 303 11.88 12.97 7.65
C THR A 303 12.10 12.68 9.14
N ASN A 304 11.32 13.33 10.02
CA ASN A 304 11.38 13.06 11.47
C ASN A 304 10.86 11.65 11.81
N SER A 305 10.06 11.06 10.93
CA SER A 305 9.38 9.79 11.14
C SER A 305 9.00 9.16 9.78
N GLY A 306 8.51 7.91 9.78
CA GLY A 306 8.07 7.22 8.57
C GLY A 306 7.11 8.06 7.72
N THR A 307 7.26 8.01 6.40
CA THR A 307 6.45 8.77 5.44
C THR A 307 5.19 8.00 5.05
N LYS A 308 4.02 8.65 5.14
CA LYS A 308 2.76 8.11 4.60
C LYS A 308 2.56 8.42 3.11
N CYS A 309 2.86 9.65 2.67
CA CYS A 309 2.60 10.10 1.29
C CYS A 309 3.82 10.79 0.67
N LEU A 310 4.01 10.62 -0.64
CA LEU A 310 5.06 11.27 -1.44
C LEU A 310 4.43 11.86 -2.72
N CYS A 311 4.89 13.04 -3.15
CA CYS A 311 4.54 13.62 -4.44
C CYS A 311 5.72 14.46 -4.99
N PHE A 312 5.76 14.69 -6.29
CA PHE A 312 6.77 15.54 -6.96
C PHE A 312 6.10 16.77 -7.58
N SER A 313 6.82 17.89 -7.70
CA SER A 313 6.35 19.00 -8.54
C SER A 313 6.49 18.66 -10.03
N ASP A 314 5.62 19.25 -10.85
CA ASP A 314 5.61 19.04 -12.32
C ASP A 314 6.90 19.47 -13.02
N ASN A 315 7.63 20.43 -12.44
CA ASN A 315 8.94 20.86 -12.92
C ASN A 315 10.11 20.01 -12.36
N GLU A 316 9.81 19.00 -11.54
CA GLU A 316 10.75 18.06 -10.92
C GLU A 316 11.81 18.70 -9.99
N GLN A 317 11.59 19.95 -9.57
CA GLN A 317 12.49 20.68 -8.67
C GLN A 317 12.13 20.54 -7.19
N LYS A 318 10.92 20.04 -6.86
CA LYS A 318 10.47 19.84 -5.48
C LYS A 318 9.93 18.42 -5.26
N ALA A 319 10.13 17.91 -4.05
CA ALA A 319 9.38 16.77 -3.51
C ALA A 319 8.58 17.20 -2.28
N PHE A 320 7.39 16.63 -2.13
CA PHE A 320 6.49 16.83 -1.02
C PHE A 320 6.34 15.51 -0.27
N LEU A 321 6.52 15.54 1.05
CA LEU A 321 6.51 14.36 1.92
C LEU A 321 5.61 14.62 3.12
N ILE A 322 4.66 13.72 3.41
CA ILE A 322 3.86 13.76 4.65
C ILE A 322 4.31 12.62 5.55
N ASP A 323 4.76 12.95 6.76
CA ASP A 323 5.20 11.96 7.75
C ASP A 323 4.03 11.40 8.59
N LYS A 324 4.28 10.33 9.36
CA LYS A 324 3.25 9.63 10.15
C LYS A 324 2.61 10.50 11.24
N HIS A 325 3.21 11.65 11.56
CA HIS A 325 2.69 12.59 12.53
C HIS A 325 1.89 13.73 11.90
N GLY A 326 1.80 13.79 10.57
CA GLY A 326 1.05 14.80 9.82
C GLY A 326 1.91 15.99 9.36
N VAL A 327 3.24 15.89 9.43
CA VAL A 327 4.12 16.99 9.06
C VAL A 327 4.43 16.94 7.57
N LEU A 328 3.91 17.92 6.81
CA LEU A 328 4.22 18.13 5.40
C LEU A 328 5.56 18.86 5.28
N THR A 329 6.50 18.25 4.57
CA THR A 329 7.83 18.81 4.32
C THR A 329 8.08 18.90 2.81
N THR A 330 8.53 20.07 2.36
CA THR A 330 8.91 20.33 0.95
C THR A 330 10.43 20.36 0.83
N TYR A 331 10.98 19.61 -0.12
CA TYR A 331 12.41 19.48 -0.38
C TYR A 331 12.81 20.07 -1.73
N ASN A 332 14.00 20.67 -1.81
CA ASN A 332 14.61 21.08 -3.08
C ASN A 332 15.35 19.89 -3.73
N LEU A 333 14.92 19.50 -4.94
CA LEU A 333 15.56 18.47 -5.76
C LEU A 333 16.54 19.06 -6.79
N ASN A 334 16.56 20.38 -6.97
CA ASN A 334 17.54 21.06 -7.80
C ASN A 334 18.88 21.18 -7.04
N ILE A 335 19.57 20.05 -6.93
CA ILE A 335 20.85 19.86 -6.21
C ILE A 335 21.82 19.05 -7.09
N ARG A 336 23.13 19.24 -6.90
CA ARG A 336 24.15 18.46 -7.60
C ARG A 336 24.40 17.14 -6.87
N TYR A 337 23.42 16.23 -6.93
CA TYR A 337 23.49 14.91 -6.28
C TYR A 337 24.69 14.06 -6.74
N LYS A 338 25.22 14.26 -7.95
CA LYS A 338 26.50 13.66 -8.41
C LYS A 338 27.71 14.08 -7.58
N LEU A 339 27.63 15.23 -6.89
CA LEU A 339 28.63 15.74 -5.94
C LEU A 339 28.23 15.45 -4.47
N GLN A 340 27.24 14.59 -4.25
CA GLN A 340 26.68 14.27 -2.92
C GLN A 340 26.12 15.49 -2.16
N GLU A 341 25.66 16.51 -2.88
CA GLU A 341 24.92 17.65 -2.29
C GLU A 341 23.61 17.14 -1.65
N GLU A 342 23.39 17.42 -0.36
CA GLU A 342 22.15 17.05 0.34
C GLU A 342 20.98 17.97 -0.03
N SER A 343 19.76 17.41 -0.07
CA SER A 343 18.54 18.16 -0.31
C SER A 343 18.19 19.07 0.88
N LYS A 344 17.84 20.32 0.59
CA LYS A 344 17.42 21.30 1.61
C LYS A 344 15.90 21.32 1.74
N ILE A 345 15.41 21.41 2.97
CA ILE A 345 14.00 21.70 3.25
C ILE A 345 13.72 23.15 2.86
N LEU A 346 12.68 23.35 2.04
CA LEU A 346 12.17 24.67 1.65
C LEU A 346 11.05 25.14 2.59
N TYR A 347 10.13 24.23 2.91
CA TYR A 347 8.96 24.52 3.75
C TYR A 347 8.65 23.30 4.64
N LYS A 348 8.11 23.57 5.83
CA LYS A 348 7.62 22.55 6.76
C LYS A 348 6.35 23.07 7.43
N LYS A 349 5.29 22.27 7.44
CA LYS A 349 3.98 22.64 7.97
C LYS A 349 3.37 21.46 8.71
N ASP A 350 2.89 21.66 9.93
CA ASP A 350 2.09 20.65 10.62
C ASP A 350 0.65 20.75 10.13
N LEU A 351 0.15 19.70 9.48
CA LEU A 351 -1.21 19.67 8.93
C LEU A 351 -2.27 19.51 10.04
N LYS A 352 -1.88 19.13 11.26
CA LYS A 352 -2.78 19.06 12.42
C LYS A 352 -3.29 20.42 12.87
N GLU A 353 -2.56 21.50 12.57
CA GLU A 353 -3.04 22.88 12.72
C GLU A 353 -4.36 23.12 11.96
N TYR A 354 -4.64 22.30 10.94
CA TYR A 354 -5.89 22.37 10.17
C TYR A 354 -6.98 21.39 10.66
N GLY A 355 -6.74 20.61 11.72
CA GLY A 355 -7.72 19.66 12.29
C GLY A 355 -7.75 18.29 11.60
N PHE A 356 -6.67 17.89 10.92
CA PHE A 356 -6.55 16.61 10.22
C PHE A 356 -5.39 15.79 10.76
N GLU A 357 -5.56 14.47 10.90
CA GLU A 357 -4.53 13.59 11.48
C GLU A 357 -4.19 12.35 10.64
N ASP A 358 -5.10 11.86 9.80
CA ASP A 358 -4.95 10.56 9.13
C ASP A 358 -4.77 10.68 7.61
N PHE A 359 -3.61 11.22 7.23
CA PHE A 359 -3.24 11.44 5.84
C PHE A 359 -2.95 10.14 5.11
N SER A 360 -3.62 9.87 3.98
CA SER A 360 -3.48 8.61 3.24
C SER A 360 -2.95 8.76 1.81
N ARG A 361 -3.22 9.88 1.15
CA ARG A 361 -2.79 10.18 -0.24
C ARG A 361 -2.46 11.65 -0.43
N MET A 362 -1.58 11.95 -1.38
CA MET A 362 -1.27 13.30 -1.83
C MET A 362 -1.07 13.33 -3.36
N HIS A 363 -1.57 14.36 -4.03
CA HIS A 363 -1.41 14.54 -5.48
C HIS A 363 -1.32 16.03 -5.82
N LEU A 364 -0.50 16.40 -6.80
CA LEU A 364 -0.46 17.76 -7.35
C LEU A 364 -1.65 17.97 -8.29
N SER A 365 -2.25 19.16 -8.33
CA SER A 365 -3.27 19.52 -9.33
C SER A 365 -2.68 19.52 -10.75
N GLY A 366 -3.54 19.36 -11.76
CA GLY A 366 -3.08 19.23 -13.15
C GLY A 366 -2.55 20.52 -13.76
N ASP A 367 -2.87 21.67 -13.15
CA ASP A 367 -2.31 23.00 -13.41
C ASP A 367 -1.06 23.32 -12.56
N SER A 368 -0.57 22.35 -11.78
CA SER A 368 0.63 22.40 -10.93
C SER A 368 0.60 23.36 -9.73
N ASN A 369 -0.50 24.09 -9.50
CA ASN A 369 -0.58 25.16 -8.51
C ASN A 369 -0.95 24.69 -7.09
N LEU A 370 -1.62 23.54 -6.96
CA LEU A 370 -2.26 23.10 -5.71
C LEU A 370 -1.80 21.70 -5.30
N LEU A 371 -1.61 21.50 -4.00
CA LEU A 371 -1.46 20.18 -3.38
C LEU A 371 -2.82 19.72 -2.86
N ILE A 372 -3.28 18.58 -3.35
CA ILE A 372 -4.50 17.91 -2.94
C ILE A 372 -4.11 16.78 -1.99
N ILE A 373 -4.54 16.87 -0.74
CA ILE A 373 -4.16 15.96 0.35
C ILE A 373 -5.43 15.30 0.89
N ILE A 374 -5.40 13.98 1.06
CA ILE A 374 -6.52 13.20 1.58
C ILE A 374 -6.30 12.88 3.05
N SER A 375 -7.29 13.13 3.90
CA SER A 375 -7.33 12.73 5.31
C SER A 375 -8.66 12.05 5.65
N GLY A 376 -8.67 10.71 5.68
CA GLY A 376 -9.89 9.93 5.87
C GLY A 376 -10.94 10.19 4.78
N CYS A 377 -12.11 10.70 5.16
CA CYS A 377 -13.19 11.12 4.25
C CYS A 377 -13.02 12.55 3.67
N ASN A 378 -11.97 13.28 4.07
CA ASN A 378 -11.82 14.72 3.82
C ASN A 378 -10.72 15.02 2.81
N VAL A 379 -10.84 16.17 2.14
CA VAL A 379 -9.83 16.72 1.22
C VAL A 379 -9.31 18.06 1.75
N LEU A 380 -8.00 18.18 1.88
CA LEU A 380 -7.28 19.40 2.22
C LEU A 380 -6.57 19.91 0.96
N ILE A 381 -6.76 21.18 0.61
CA ILE A 381 -6.15 21.81 -0.57
C ILE A 381 -5.23 22.95 -0.12
N LEU A 382 -3.95 22.87 -0.49
CA LEU A 382 -2.92 23.87 -0.18
C LEU A 382 -2.30 24.45 -1.45
N GLN A 383 -1.74 25.67 -1.40
CA GLN A 383 -0.88 26.21 -2.46
C GLN A 383 0.46 25.48 -2.50
N GLN A 384 0.96 25.18 -3.70
CA GLN A 384 2.22 24.46 -3.89
C GLN A 384 3.46 25.34 -3.59
N GLU A 385 3.37 26.66 -3.73
CA GLU A 385 4.50 27.58 -3.52
C GLU A 385 4.89 27.68 -2.06
N ASN A 386 3.91 27.81 -1.16
CA ASN A 386 4.09 28.29 0.21
C ASN A 386 3.34 27.46 1.28
N LEU A 387 2.59 26.41 0.88
CA LEU A 387 1.76 25.55 1.74
C LEU A 387 0.63 26.27 2.49
N GLN A 388 0.18 27.45 2.02
CA GLN A 388 -0.99 28.13 2.55
C GLN A 388 -2.27 27.34 2.25
N LEU A 389 -3.23 27.38 3.17
CA LEU A 389 -4.54 26.76 3.03
C LEU A 389 -5.36 27.47 1.94
N VAL A 390 -5.88 26.70 0.98
CA VAL A 390 -6.80 27.18 -0.06
C VAL A 390 -8.24 26.76 0.25
N ASN A 391 -8.48 25.48 0.54
CA ASN A 391 -9.80 24.99 0.90
C ASN A 391 -9.75 23.72 1.75
N LYS A 392 -10.86 23.40 2.42
CA LYS A 392 -11.14 22.12 3.09
C LYS A 392 -12.49 21.60 2.61
N ILE A 393 -12.52 20.41 2.03
CA ILE A 393 -13.76 19.71 1.68
C ILE A 393 -13.98 18.63 2.75
N MET A 394 -14.91 18.90 3.66
CA MET A 394 -15.29 17.97 4.72
C MET A 394 -16.28 16.93 4.20
N ASP A 395 -16.15 15.68 4.67
CA ASP A 395 -17.04 14.56 4.36
C ASP A 395 -17.33 14.38 2.85
N ALA A 396 -16.30 14.58 2.02
CA ALA A 396 -16.38 14.48 0.56
C ALA A 396 -16.86 13.09 0.10
N HIS A 397 -16.63 12.05 0.92
CA HIS A 397 -17.23 10.73 0.80
C HIS A 397 -17.75 10.26 2.17
N LYS A 398 -18.72 9.34 2.19
CA LYS A 398 -19.29 8.76 3.44
C LYS A 398 -18.36 7.75 4.14
N CYS A 399 -17.11 7.67 3.70
CA CYS A 399 -16.10 6.69 4.07
C CYS A 399 -14.72 7.22 3.68
N GLU A 400 -13.67 6.51 4.08
CA GLU A 400 -12.30 6.82 3.68
C GLU A 400 -12.14 6.85 2.15
N ILE A 401 -11.43 7.87 1.66
CA ILE A 401 -11.09 8.04 0.24
C ILE A 401 -9.88 7.16 -0.07
N ASN A 402 -10.06 6.16 -0.93
CA ASN A 402 -9.01 5.19 -1.27
C ASN A 402 -7.97 5.75 -2.26
N GLY A 403 -8.37 6.74 -3.08
CA GLY A 403 -7.50 7.33 -4.08
C GLY A 403 -7.93 8.70 -4.59
N VAL A 404 -6.94 9.41 -5.13
CA VAL A 404 -7.06 10.73 -5.76
C VAL A 404 -6.20 10.78 -7.02
N ARG A 405 -6.70 11.43 -8.07
CA ARG A 405 -5.97 11.74 -9.32
C ARG A 405 -6.39 13.11 -9.83
N ALA A 406 -5.42 13.97 -10.12
CA ALA A 406 -5.71 15.22 -10.83
C ALA A 406 -5.98 14.95 -12.33
N ILE A 407 -6.79 15.80 -12.94
CA ILE A 407 -7.02 15.81 -14.38
C ILE A 407 -5.96 16.74 -14.99
N PRO A 408 -5.01 16.22 -15.81
CA PRO A 408 -3.85 17.00 -16.25
C PRO A 408 -4.24 18.27 -17.01
N SER A 409 -3.42 19.32 -16.88
CA SER A 409 -3.66 20.65 -17.46
C SER A 409 -4.95 21.33 -16.99
N SER A 410 -5.48 20.95 -15.81
CA SER A 410 -6.66 21.56 -15.20
C SER A 410 -6.57 21.61 -13.68
N SER A 411 -7.38 22.48 -13.07
CA SER A 411 -7.58 22.53 -11.62
C SER A 411 -8.51 21.43 -11.08
N LEU A 412 -9.00 20.54 -11.95
CA LEU A 412 -9.95 19.48 -11.59
C LEU A 412 -9.23 18.23 -11.08
N PHE A 413 -9.89 17.48 -10.20
CA PHE A 413 -9.42 16.20 -9.70
C PHE A 413 -10.58 15.24 -9.42
N LEU A 414 -10.28 13.95 -9.42
CA LEU A 414 -11.19 12.89 -9.02
C LEU A 414 -10.74 12.31 -7.68
N THR A 415 -11.71 12.01 -6.83
CA THR A 415 -11.55 11.16 -5.65
C THR A 415 -12.50 9.97 -5.77
N TRP A 416 -12.09 8.81 -5.24
CA TRP A 416 -12.96 7.65 -5.15
C TRP A 416 -12.82 6.96 -3.81
N ALA A 417 -13.93 6.39 -3.36
CA ALA A 417 -14.06 5.66 -2.14
C ALA A 417 -14.96 4.44 -2.38
N PHE A 418 -14.71 3.33 -1.69
CA PHE A 418 -15.61 2.20 -1.66
C PHE A 418 -15.81 1.70 -0.22
N ILE A 419 -17.07 1.35 0.09
CA ILE A 419 -17.41 0.65 1.31
C ILE A 419 -17.50 -0.83 0.94
N LEU A 420 -16.69 -1.67 1.60
CA LEU A 420 -16.94 -3.11 1.64
C LEU A 420 -18.22 -3.35 2.46
N LYS A 421 -19.39 -3.17 1.83
CA LYS A 421 -20.66 -3.59 2.39
C LYS A 421 -20.63 -5.10 2.54
N ASN A 422 -20.43 -5.58 3.76
CA ASN A 422 -20.73 -6.95 4.11
C ASN A 422 -22.19 -7.22 3.70
N LYS A 423 -22.40 -8.19 2.82
CA LYS A 423 -23.70 -8.44 2.12
C LYS A 423 -24.84 -8.87 3.06
N ASN A 424 -24.59 -9.00 4.35
CA ASN A 424 -25.61 -9.16 5.38
C ASN A 424 -26.28 -7.82 5.80
N SER A 425 -25.88 -6.68 5.22
CA SER A 425 -26.49 -5.35 5.46
C SER A 425 -27.48 -4.92 4.37
N ASN A 426 -28.41 -5.81 3.98
CA ASN A 426 -29.54 -5.49 3.10
C ASN A 426 -30.68 -4.81 3.87
N ASN A 427 -30.43 -3.63 4.45
CA ASN A 427 -31.49 -2.80 5.02
C ASN A 427 -32.02 -1.82 3.96
N ASN A 428 -33.23 -2.11 3.49
CA ASN A 428 -34.11 -1.11 2.90
C ASN A 428 -34.30 0.05 3.89
N LEU A 429 -34.18 1.29 3.40
CA LEU A 429 -34.43 2.49 4.18
C LEU A 429 -35.94 2.71 4.38
N LYS A 430 -36.52 2.01 5.35
CA LYS A 430 -37.71 2.45 6.11
C LYS A 430 -37.39 2.25 7.59
N GLY A 431 -37.77 3.21 8.44
CA GLY A 431 -37.21 3.37 9.78
C GLY A 431 -37.26 2.10 10.63
N VAL A 432 -36.09 1.54 10.92
CA VAL A 432 -35.91 0.41 11.84
C VAL A 432 -35.56 0.98 13.21
N GLN A 433 -36.35 0.65 14.23
CA GLN A 433 -35.98 0.92 15.63
C GLN A 433 -34.65 0.22 15.92
N LYS A 434 -33.80 0.83 16.74
CA LYS A 434 -32.42 0.36 16.95
C LYS A 434 -32.40 -0.92 17.79
N GLU A 435 -32.65 -2.05 17.15
CA GLU A 435 -32.64 -3.39 17.76
C GLU A 435 -31.30 -3.66 18.47
N ASP A 436 -31.38 -4.37 19.60
CA ASP A 436 -30.21 -4.72 20.40
C ASP A 436 -29.36 -5.75 19.66
N THR A 437 -28.04 -5.56 19.68
CA THR A 437 -27.09 -6.45 19.00
C THR A 437 -26.68 -7.59 19.94
N GLU A 438 -27.02 -8.82 19.58
CA GLU A 438 -26.63 -10.00 20.36
C GLU A 438 -25.21 -10.49 19.99
N ILE A 439 -24.39 -10.82 20.99
CA ILE A 439 -23.04 -11.35 20.81
C ILE A 439 -22.89 -12.65 21.60
N GLY A 440 -22.74 -13.77 20.89
CA GLY A 440 -22.37 -15.05 21.48
C GLY A 440 -20.88 -15.11 21.85
N VAL A 441 -20.58 -15.53 23.08
CA VAL A 441 -19.21 -15.70 23.58
C VAL A 441 -19.06 -17.10 24.17
N VAL A 442 -18.14 -17.90 23.63
CA VAL A 442 -17.84 -19.23 24.19
C VAL A 442 -16.65 -19.12 25.14
N LEU A 443 -16.82 -19.59 26.37
CA LEU A 443 -15.81 -19.59 27.43
C LEU A 443 -15.31 -21.01 27.71
N GLY A 444 -14.02 -21.16 27.98
CA GLY A 444 -13.40 -22.44 28.34
C GLY A 444 -12.33 -22.33 29.42
N SER A 445 -11.87 -23.48 29.93
CA SER A 445 -11.07 -23.54 31.17
C SER A 445 -9.61 -23.07 31.05
N GLY A 446 -9.23 -22.48 29.91
CA GLY A 446 -7.85 -22.13 29.57
C GLY A 446 -7.58 -20.62 29.55
N GLY A 447 -6.32 -20.25 29.25
CA GLY A 447 -5.87 -18.86 29.20
C GLY A 447 -6.65 -17.96 28.24
N HIS A 448 -7.14 -18.50 27.12
CA HIS A 448 -7.91 -17.76 26.12
C HIS A 448 -9.19 -17.11 26.66
N THR A 449 -9.78 -17.62 27.74
CA THR A 449 -10.93 -16.95 28.38
C THR A 449 -10.54 -15.61 29.00
N PHE A 450 -9.30 -15.45 29.47
CA PHE A 450 -8.81 -14.15 29.92
C PHE A 450 -8.66 -13.18 28.74
N GLU A 451 -8.01 -13.60 27.66
CA GLU A 451 -7.84 -12.80 26.43
C GLU A 451 -9.18 -12.34 25.85
N MET A 452 -10.16 -13.24 25.77
CA MET A 452 -11.52 -12.94 25.31
C MET A 452 -12.21 -11.92 26.22
N LEU A 453 -12.07 -12.04 27.54
CA LEU A 453 -12.66 -11.09 28.48
C LEU A 453 -12.00 -9.71 28.41
N GLU A 454 -10.69 -9.62 28.17
CA GLU A 454 -10.01 -8.33 27.93
C GLU A 454 -10.51 -7.65 26.64
N ILE A 455 -10.71 -8.41 25.55
CA ILE A 455 -11.29 -7.88 24.30
C ILE A 455 -12.70 -7.32 24.56
N LEU A 456 -13.54 -8.06 25.30
CA LEU A 456 -14.92 -7.65 25.58
C LEU A 456 -15.02 -6.37 26.43
N LYS A 457 -14.04 -6.08 27.31
CA LYS A 457 -13.98 -4.80 28.05
C LYS A 457 -13.86 -3.58 27.13
N LEU A 458 -13.30 -3.73 25.93
CA LEU A 458 -13.12 -2.62 24.99
C LEU A 458 -14.45 -2.24 24.30
N ILE A 459 -15.46 -3.11 24.34
CA ILE A 459 -16.76 -2.90 23.68
C ILE A 459 -17.66 -2.03 24.57
N LYS A 460 -17.64 -0.70 24.33
CA LYS A 460 -18.37 0.30 25.14
C LYS A 460 -19.81 0.60 24.70
N ASN A 461 -20.46 -0.27 23.93
CA ASN A 461 -21.82 -0.04 23.41
C ASN A 461 -22.89 -0.60 24.37
N ARG A 462 -23.92 0.21 24.68
CA ARG A 462 -25.00 -0.15 25.62
C ARG A 462 -26.13 -0.98 24.99
N ASN A 463 -26.27 -0.98 23.67
CA ASN A 463 -27.27 -1.77 22.93
C ASN A 463 -26.71 -3.15 22.55
N ILE A 464 -25.97 -3.80 23.47
CA ILE A 464 -25.41 -5.14 23.27
C ILE A 464 -25.86 -6.07 24.37
N ILE A 465 -26.29 -7.27 23.99
CA ILE A 465 -26.61 -8.38 24.88
C ILE A 465 -25.57 -9.49 24.65
N PHE A 466 -24.86 -9.92 25.70
CA PHE A 466 -23.84 -10.96 25.60
C PHE A 466 -24.39 -12.32 26.02
N HIS A 467 -24.26 -13.34 25.16
CA HIS A 467 -24.75 -14.69 25.39
C HIS A 467 -23.54 -15.59 25.66
N PHE A 468 -23.24 -15.84 26.94
CA PHE A 468 -22.06 -16.58 27.37
C PHE A 468 -22.34 -18.09 27.43
N PHE A 469 -21.73 -18.84 26.53
CA PHE A 469 -21.75 -20.30 26.51
C PHE A 469 -20.54 -20.83 27.29
N TYR A 470 -20.75 -21.66 28.30
CA TYR A 470 -19.66 -22.21 29.13
C TYR A 470 -19.89 -23.68 29.46
N ALA A 471 -18.81 -24.43 29.68
CA ALA A 471 -18.89 -25.86 29.93
C ALA A 471 -19.58 -26.17 31.28
N ASN A 472 -20.47 -27.17 31.32
CA ASN A 472 -21.19 -27.57 32.55
C ASN A 472 -20.26 -27.87 33.74
N ASN A 473 -19.00 -28.25 33.50
CA ASN A 473 -17.97 -28.53 34.50
C ASN A 473 -16.92 -27.42 34.65
N ASP A 474 -17.23 -26.19 34.25
CA ASP A 474 -16.34 -25.02 34.34
C ASP A 474 -17.06 -23.76 34.86
N PRO A 475 -17.49 -23.76 36.14
CA PRO A 475 -18.18 -22.60 36.74
C PRO A 475 -17.28 -21.36 36.87
N LEU A 476 -15.96 -21.54 37.00
CA LEU A 476 -14.98 -20.47 37.13
C LEU A 476 -14.96 -19.52 35.92
N SER A 477 -15.18 -20.06 34.73
CA SER A 477 -15.29 -19.27 33.50
C SER A 477 -16.49 -18.31 33.52
N ARG A 478 -17.64 -18.75 34.03
CA ARG A 478 -18.82 -17.89 34.24
C ARG A 478 -18.52 -16.79 35.25
N GLU A 479 -17.98 -17.14 36.42
CA GLU A 479 -17.68 -16.18 37.48
C GLU A 479 -16.73 -15.05 37.01
N LYS A 480 -15.73 -15.40 36.19
CA LYS A 480 -14.83 -14.41 35.56
C LYS A 480 -15.57 -13.46 34.62
N ALA A 481 -16.48 -13.98 33.78
CA ALA A 481 -17.29 -13.16 32.87
C ALA A 481 -18.30 -12.27 33.61
N GLU A 482 -18.83 -12.77 34.73
CA GLU A 482 -19.75 -12.05 35.61
C GLU A 482 -19.05 -10.86 36.27
N ASN A 483 -17.90 -11.11 36.90
CA ASN A 483 -17.06 -10.09 37.54
C ASN A 483 -16.48 -9.05 36.56
N THR A 484 -16.15 -9.44 35.34
CA THR A 484 -15.48 -8.55 34.37
C THR A 484 -16.41 -7.51 33.74
N LEU A 485 -17.65 -7.90 33.42
CA LEU A 485 -18.56 -7.11 32.58
C LEU A 485 -19.82 -6.65 33.34
N LYS A 486 -19.69 -6.22 34.60
CA LYS A 486 -20.83 -6.04 35.54
C LYS A 486 -22.00 -5.18 35.01
N ASN A 487 -21.72 -4.22 34.12
CA ASN A 487 -22.69 -3.22 33.65
C ASN A 487 -23.27 -3.51 32.25
N CYS A 488 -23.12 -4.74 31.73
CA CYS A 488 -23.64 -5.16 30.42
C CYS A 488 -24.86 -6.07 30.57
N ARG A 489 -25.77 -6.08 29.57
CA ARG A 489 -26.83 -7.09 29.49
C ARG A 489 -26.21 -8.44 29.12
N LYS A 490 -26.57 -9.52 29.84
CA LYS A 490 -26.00 -10.84 29.62
C LYS A 490 -26.99 -11.97 29.86
N ASN A 491 -26.80 -13.05 29.12
CA ASN A 491 -27.41 -14.36 29.32
C ASN A 491 -26.29 -15.41 29.46
N TYR A 492 -26.54 -16.49 30.21
CA TYR A 492 -25.58 -17.58 30.40
C TYR A 492 -26.19 -18.93 29.99
N PHE A 493 -25.47 -19.70 29.19
CA PHE A 493 -25.90 -20.98 28.64
C PHE A 493 -24.87 -22.06 28.97
N THR A 494 -25.30 -23.12 29.64
CA THR A 494 -24.47 -24.28 29.96
C THR A 494 -24.42 -25.25 28.78
N ILE A 495 -23.23 -25.50 28.25
CA ILE A 495 -23.00 -26.48 27.17
C ILE A 495 -22.21 -27.70 27.68
N PRO A 496 -22.57 -28.94 27.28
CA PRO A 496 -21.79 -30.09 27.69
C PRO A 496 -20.39 -30.01 27.03
N ARG A 497 -19.35 -30.28 27.81
CA ARG A 497 -17.96 -30.30 27.30
C ARG A 497 -17.85 -31.37 26.20
N CYS A 498 -17.21 -31.08 25.05
CA CYS A 498 -17.17 -31.99 23.89
C CYS A 498 -16.78 -33.45 24.24
N ARG A 499 -15.88 -33.65 25.20
CA ARG A 499 -15.45 -34.97 25.69
C ARG A 499 -16.50 -35.77 26.47
N ASN A 500 -17.59 -35.13 26.90
CA ASN A 500 -18.67 -35.71 27.70
C ASN A 500 -19.95 -35.95 26.89
N VAL A 501 -19.99 -35.57 25.60
CA VAL A 501 -21.20 -35.69 24.74
C VAL A 501 -21.28 -37.04 24.01
N GLY A 502 -20.43 -38.01 24.37
CA GLY A 502 -20.46 -39.35 23.77
C GLY A 502 -19.89 -39.43 22.34
N GLU A 503 -19.08 -38.46 21.91
CA GLU A 503 -18.36 -38.59 20.63
C GLU A 503 -17.47 -39.85 20.64
N SER A 504 -17.49 -40.58 19.52
CA SER A 504 -16.52 -41.64 19.27
C SER A 504 -15.11 -41.05 19.18
N TYR A 505 -14.09 -41.88 19.40
CA TYR A 505 -12.71 -41.50 19.13
C TYR A 505 -12.57 -41.11 17.65
N ILE A 506 -12.45 -39.79 17.40
CA ILE A 506 -11.97 -39.12 16.19
C ILE A 506 -12.13 -39.95 14.92
N VAL A 507 -13.24 -39.78 14.19
CA VAL A 507 -13.35 -40.27 12.81
C VAL A 507 -12.39 -39.45 11.95
N ALA A 508 -11.22 -40.01 11.64
CA ALA A 508 -10.21 -39.35 10.81
C ALA A 508 -10.70 -39.32 9.35
N PHE A 509 -11.22 -38.17 8.93
CA PHE A 509 -11.72 -37.95 7.57
C PHE A 509 -10.62 -37.37 6.66
N TYR A 510 -10.47 -37.94 5.48
CA TYR A 510 -9.54 -37.44 4.46
C TYR A 510 -10.22 -37.28 3.10
N LEU A 511 -10.14 -36.06 2.55
CA LEU A 511 -10.55 -35.72 1.18
C LEU A 511 -9.31 -35.57 0.29
N GLU A 512 -9.25 -36.33 -0.80
CA GLU A 512 -8.25 -36.13 -1.85
C GLU A 512 -8.61 -34.92 -2.73
N SER A 513 -7.62 -34.30 -3.36
CA SER A 513 -7.83 -33.20 -4.32
C SER A 513 -8.62 -33.65 -5.56
N VAL A 514 -9.61 -32.86 -5.99
CA VAL A 514 -10.41 -33.08 -7.21
C VAL A 514 -9.53 -33.22 -8.47
N CYS A 515 -8.36 -32.57 -8.51
CA CYS A 515 -7.42 -32.63 -9.62
C CYS A 515 -6.64 -33.97 -9.71
N ARG A 516 -6.80 -34.89 -8.76
CA ARG A 516 -6.07 -36.16 -8.70
C ARG A 516 -6.90 -37.30 -9.31
N ILE A 517 -6.61 -37.61 -10.57
CA ILE A 517 -7.34 -38.64 -11.35
C ILE A 517 -6.67 -40.03 -11.26
N TYR A 518 -5.33 -40.11 -11.41
CA TYR A 518 -4.62 -41.40 -11.56
C TYR A 518 -3.68 -41.78 -10.39
N SER A 519 -3.40 -40.83 -9.48
CA SER A 519 -2.49 -41.07 -8.35
C SER A 519 -2.91 -40.26 -7.12
N LEU A 520 -2.79 -40.86 -5.94
CA LEU A 520 -2.96 -40.16 -4.68
C LEU A 520 -1.83 -39.14 -4.45
N SER A 521 -2.16 -38.03 -3.79
CA SER A 521 -1.22 -37.06 -3.25
C SER A 521 -0.32 -37.66 -2.15
N LEU A 522 0.73 -36.95 -1.75
CA LEU A 522 1.67 -37.47 -0.74
C LEU A 522 1.02 -37.57 0.64
N SER A 523 0.19 -36.60 1.02
CA SER A 523 -0.60 -36.61 2.25
C SER A 523 -1.64 -37.72 2.24
N ALA A 524 -2.33 -37.92 1.11
CA ALA A 524 -3.26 -39.02 0.90
C ALA A 524 -2.61 -40.39 1.09
N LYS A 525 -1.43 -40.64 0.50
CA LYS A 525 -0.68 -41.88 0.69
C LYS A 525 -0.27 -42.11 2.15
N LEU A 526 0.08 -41.04 2.86
CA LEU A 526 0.47 -41.11 4.27
C LEU A 526 -0.73 -41.43 5.17
N LEU A 527 -1.87 -40.80 4.93
CA LEU A 527 -3.06 -40.85 5.77
C LEU A 527 -4.04 -41.98 5.39
N TYR A 528 -3.88 -42.63 4.23
CA TYR A 528 -4.75 -43.72 3.75
C TYR A 528 -4.97 -44.86 4.77
N ASN A 529 -3.96 -45.17 5.58
CA ASN A 529 -4.08 -46.20 6.61
C ASN A 529 -4.66 -45.70 7.94
N PHE A 530 -4.57 -44.40 8.22
CA PHE A 530 -5.00 -43.75 9.47
C PHE A 530 -6.37 -43.06 9.37
N ALA A 531 -6.89 -42.84 8.17
CA ALA A 531 -8.23 -42.32 7.95
C ALA A 531 -9.29 -43.44 8.04
N ASP A 532 -10.35 -43.16 8.79
CA ASP A 532 -11.54 -44.01 8.92
C ASP A 532 -12.50 -43.83 7.73
N LEU A 533 -12.56 -42.60 7.19
CA LEU A 533 -13.31 -42.29 5.98
C LEU A 533 -12.41 -41.54 4.99
N PHE A 534 -12.11 -42.20 3.86
CA PHE A 534 -11.22 -41.70 2.84
C PHE A 534 -12.01 -41.47 1.55
N VAL A 535 -12.02 -40.24 1.02
CA VAL A 535 -12.84 -39.84 -0.14
C VAL A 535 -11.94 -39.42 -1.30
N VAL A 536 -12.29 -39.91 -2.50
CA VAL A 536 -11.61 -39.59 -3.77
C VAL A 536 -12.63 -39.12 -4.80
N PHE A 537 -12.18 -38.31 -5.75
CA PHE A 537 -13.00 -37.74 -6.83
C PHE A 537 -12.76 -38.38 -8.20
N SER A 538 -12.19 -39.59 -8.24
CA SER A 538 -12.04 -40.37 -9.46
C SER A 538 -12.36 -41.85 -9.21
N GLU A 539 -13.21 -42.42 -10.06
CA GLU A 539 -13.46 -43.87 -10.10
C GLU A 539 -12.18 -44.69 -10.25
N HIS A 540 -11.18 -44.17 -10.97
CA HIS A 540 -9.91 -44.88 -11.17
C HIS A 540 -9.15 -45.04 -9.85
N LEU A 541 -9.19 -44.03 -8.97
CA LEU A 541 -8.64 -44.14 -7.62
C LEU A 541 -9.49 -45.04 -6.74
N GLN A 542 -10.82 -44.99 -6.83
CA GLN A 542 -11.70 -45.89 -6.07
C GLN A 542 -11.42 -47.37 -6.39
N LYS A 543 -11.33 -47.72 -7.68
CA LYS A 543 -11.00 -49.08 -8.15
C LYS A 543 -9.62 -49.55 -7.67
N LYS A 544 -8.68 -48.62 -7.44
CA LYS A 544 -7.31 -48.88 -7.01
C LYS A 544 -7.12 -48.94 -5.48
N TYR A 545 -7.97 -48.28 -4.70
CA TYR A 545 -7.81 -48.10 -3.26
C TYR A 545 -9.08 -48.52 -2.50
N LYS A 546 -9.10 -49.75 -1.96
CA LYS A 546 -10.28 -50.39 -1.34
C LYS A 546 -10.96 -49.62 -0.19
N LYS A 547 -10.24 -48.75 0.55
CA LYS A 547 -10.83 -47.88 1.59
C LYS A 547 -11.43 -46.59 1.03
N ALA A 548 -11.13 -46.22 -0.21
CA ALA A 548 -11.57 -44.98 -0.80
C ALA A 548 -13.03 -45.07 -1.27
N LYS A 549 -13.84 -44.08 -0.91
CA LYS A 549 -15.20 -43.91 -1.42
C LYS A 549 -15.23 -42.78 -2.45
N PHE A 550 -15.93 -43.01 -3.56
CA PHE A 550 -16.23 -41.99 -4.56
C PHE A 550 -17.69 -41.58 -4.41
N TYR A 551 -17.94 -40.27 -4.39
CA TYR A 551 -19.27 -39.67 -4.19
C TYR A 551 -19.70 -38.78 -5.37
N GLY A 552 -19.03 -38.91 -6.52
CA GLY A 552 -19.23 -37.99 -7.65
C GLY A 552 -18.53 -36.64 -7.44
N TYR A 553 -18.75 -35.72 -8.38
CA TYR A 553 -18.36 -34.32 -8.23
C TYR A 553 -19.50 -33.58 -7.52
N LEU A 554 -19.26 -33.09 -6.30
CA LEU A 554 -20.12 -32.03 -5.75
C LEU A 554 -19.79 -30.73 -6.48
N PHE A 555 -20.80 -30.14 -7.11
CA PHE A 555 -20.83 -28.77 -7.64
C PHE A 555 -21.96 -28.00 -6.94
#